data_AF-A0A9R1HPN6-F1
#
_entry.id   AF-A0A9R1HPN6-F1
#
_cell.length_a   1.000
_cell.length_b   1.000
_cell.length_c   1.000
_cell.angle_alpha   90.00
_cell.angle_beta   90.00
_cell.angle_gamma   90.00
#
_symmetry.space_group_name_H-M   'P 1'
#
loop_
_entity.id
_entity.type
_entity.pdbx_description
1 polymer ?
#
loop_
_entity_poly.entity_id
_entity_poly.type
_entity_poly.pdbx_seq_one_letter_code
_entity_poly.pdbx_strand_id
1 'polypeptide(L)'
;MPWFDPNRSIMFGPDICGYATKKVHAILTKNGKNHLIKKEVPCETDQLTHVYTLILRPDATYSILIDNVEKQSGSVYDDWDILPAKKKRDPNAKKPEDWEDEEFLPDPEDKKPEGYDDIPKEITEPDATKPEDWDDEEDGEWTAPTIPNPEYKGPWIQKKIKNPNFKGKWKAPLIDNPEYKDDPYIYAFDSLKHIGIELWQVKSGTLFDNILITDDPEYAKKFAEETWGKHKDAEKAAFDEAEKRRLEEESANAKTEDNDDAADEDEGKAAGASDEENKDASGDEEISKDASSSSDKKDEL
;
A
#
# COMPACT_ATOMS: atom_id res chain seq x y z
N MET A 1 8.43 16.82 12.37
CA MET A 1 9.67 16.16 12.83
C MET A 1 10.86 16.82 12.15
N PRO A 2 11.80 17.41 12.90
CA PRO A 2 12.81 18.35 12.40
C PRO A 2 14.20 17.68 12.19
N TRP A 3 14.23 16.45 11.68
CA TRP A 3 15.46 15.64 11.57
C TRP A 3 16.10 15.66 10.17
N PHE A 4 15.83 16.70 9.37
CA PHE A 4 16.33 16.80 8.01
C PHE A 4 16.90 18.19 7.82
N ASP A 5 18.17 18.32 7.43
CA ASP A 5 18.73 19.63 7.08
C ASP A 5 17.87 20.24 5.95
N PRO A 6 17.20 21.39 6.19
CA PRO A 6 16.41 22.06 5.18
C PRO A 6 17.28 22.65 4.04
N ASN A 7 18.61 22.69 4.20
CA ASN A 7 19.53 23.34 3.27
C ASN A 7 20.29 22.37 2.35
N ARG A 8 19.65 21.28 1.91
CA ARG A 8 20.21 20.40 0.87
C ARG A 8 19.69 20.80 -0.50
N SER A 9 20.56 20.83 -1.51
CA SER A 9 20.16 21.17 -2.90
C SER A 9 19.58 19.96 -3.64
N ILE A 10 20.23 18.81 -3.53
CA ILE A 10 19.86 17.57 -4.21
C ILE A 10 19.96 16.43 -3.20
N MET A 11 18.98 15.52 -3.19
CA MET A 11 19.03 14.27 -2.45
C MET A 11 18.73 13.12 -3.40
N PHE A 12 19.65 12.17 -3.49
CA PHE A 12 19.56 11.05 -4.41
C PHE A 12 20.12 9.78 -3.78
N GLY A 13 19.43 8.66 -3.96
CA GLY A 13 19.86 7.35 -3.47
C GLY A 13 18.70 6.42 -3.10
N PRO A 14 19.00 5.14 -2.85
CA PRO A 14 17.99 4.16 -2.44
C PRO A 14 17.48 4.45 -1.02
N ASP A 15 16.19 4.20 -0.78
CA ASP A 15 15.53 4.23 0.51
C ASP A 15 14.65 2.99 0.69
N ILE A 16 14.95 2.25 1.76
CA ILE A 16 14.30 0.99 2.10
C ILE A 16 13.79 1.10 3.54
N CYS A 17 12.46 1.14 3.69
CA CYS A 17 11.78 1.15 4.99
C CYS A 17 10.61 0.16 4.98
N GLY A 18 10.85 -1.02 5.55
CA GLY A 18 9.88 -2.11 5.62
C GLY A 18 9.47 -2.63 4.24
N TYR A 19 8.22 -3.11 4.13
CA TYR A 19 7.65 -3.57 2.86
C TYR A 19 7.09 -2.43 2.00
N ALA A 20 6.81 -1.27 2.61
CA ALA A 20 6.07 -0.18 1.98
C ALA A 20 6.96 0.78 1.18
N THR A 21 8.24 0.92 1.53
CA THR A 21 9.15 1.88 0.87
C THR A 21 10.38 1.13 0.37
N LYS A 22 10.53 1.04 -0.95
CA LYS A 22 11.67 0.42 -1.66
C LYS A 22 11.91 1.17 -2.96
N LYS A 23 12.41 2.40 -2.86
CA LYS A 23 12.52 3.30 -4.01
C LYS A 23 13.79 4.13 -3.98
N VAL A 24 14.18 4.64 -5.14
CA VAL A 24 15.23 5.63 -5.28
C VAL A 24 14.62 7.01 -5.10
N HIS A 25 15.08 7.77 -4.11
CA HIS A 25 14.77 9.19 -4.01
C HIS A 25 15.54 9.95 -5.08
N ALA A 26 14.86 10.92 -5.70
CA ALA A 26 15.47 11.98 -6.48
C ALA A 26 14.74 13.28 -6.13
N ILE A 27 15.25 13.99 -5.12
CA ILE A 27 14.65 15.18 -4.54
C ILE A 27 15.46 16.40 -4.97
N LEU A 28 14.76 17.38 -5.53
CA LEU A 28 15.33 18.65 -5.96
C LEU A 28 14.78 19.76 -5.07
N THR A 29 15.66 20.50 -4.40
CA THR A 29 15.26 21.60 -3.51
C THR A 29 15.30 22.91 -4.26
N LYS A 30 14.13 23.52 -4.47
CA LYS A 30 13.99 24.80 -5.17
C LYS A 30 13.01 25.68 -4.41
N ASN A 31 13.31 26.98 -4.36
CA ASN A 31 12.49 27.98 -3.67
C ASN A 31 12.24 27.64 -2.18
N GLY A 32 13.24 27.07 -1.50
CA GLY A 32 13.16 26.67 -0.09
C GLY A 32 12.26 25.46 0.19
N LYS A 33 11.83 24.73 -0.85
CA LYS A 33 11.00 23.53 -0.73
C LYS A 33 11.67 22.34 -1.40
N ASN A 34 11.57 21.19 -0.73
CA ASN A 34 11.99 19.90 -1.27
C ASN A 34 10.90 19.36 -2.20
N HIS A 35 11.23 19.18 -3.47
CA HIS A 35 10.32 18.60 -4.45
C HIS A 35 10.72 17.16 -4.71
N LEU A 36 9.81 16.22 -4.45
CA LEU A 36 10.01 14.81 -4.73
C LEU A 36 9.70 14.55 -6.21
N ILE A 37 10.45 13.63 -6.82
CA ILE A 37 10.09 13.09 -8.13
C ILE A 37 8.72 12.41 -8.05
N LYS A 38 7.86 12.66 -9.04
CA LYS A 38 6.53 12.06 -9.14
C LYS A 38 6.57 10.59 -9.50
N LYS A 39 7.55 10.21 -10.32
CA LYS A 39 7.72 8.84 -10.79
C LYS A 39 8.43 8.02 -9.73
N GLU A 40 7.89 6.84 -9.47
CA GLU A 40 8.50 5.88 -8.56
C GLU A 40 9.57 5.08 -9.32
N VAL A 41 10.78 5.03 -8.75
CA VAL A 41 11.90 4.27 -9.30
C VAL A 41 12.25 3.20 -8.27
N PRO A 42 12.09 1.89 -8.58
CA PRO A 42 12.45 0.84 -7.63
C PRO A 42 13.95 0.86 -7.37
N CYS A 43 14.34 0.57 -6.13
CA CYS A 43 15.74 0.31 -5.78
C CYS A 43 15.99 -1.19 -5.69
N GLU A 44 17.23 -1.59 -5.92
CA GLU A 44 17.68 -2.96 -5.66
C GLU A 44 17.63 -3.27 -4.15
N THR A 45 17.36 -4.53 -3.82
CA THR A 45 17.11 -4.96 -2.42
C THR A 45 17.86 -6.22 -2.01
N ASP A 46 18.77 -6.70 -2.86
CA ASP A 46 19.65 -7.82 -2.49
C ASP A 46 20.85 -7.33 -1.64
N GLN A 47 21.83 -8.19 -1.42
CA GLN A 47 23.00 -7.89 -0.58
C GLN A 47 24.28 -7.65 -1.40
N LEU A 48 24.16 -7.50 -2.71
CA LEU A 48 25.25 -7.19 -3.61
C LEU A 48 25.47 -5.68 -3.71
N THR A 49 26.63 -5.29 -4.23
CA THR A 49 26.91 -3.88 -4.48
C THR A 49 26.12 -3.43 -5.72
N HIS A 50 25.50 -2.25 -5.64
CA HIS A 50 24.83 -1.59 -6.75
C HIS A 50 25.29 -0.14 -6.93
N VAL A 51 25.27 0.35 -8.16
CA VAL A 51 25.64 1.73 -8.50
C VAL A 51 24.41 2.54 -8.86
N TYR A 52 24.21 3.67 -8.21
CA TYR A 52 23.14 4.62 -8.51
C TYR A 52 23.72 5.88 -9.13
N THR A 53 23.23 6.26 -10.30
CA THR A 53 23.70 7.45 -11.03
C THR A 53 22.52 8.37 -11.34
N LEU A 54 22.62 9.63 -10.94
CA LEU A 54 21.71 10.70 -11.36
C LEU A 54 22.43 11.62 -12.33
N ILE A 55 21.86 11.80 -13.52
CA ILE A 55 22.34 12.74 -14.53
C ILE A 55 21.29 13.84 -14.67
N LEU A 56 21.68 15.09 -14.48
CA LEU A 56 20.83 16.26 -14.67
C LEU A 56 21.46 17.18 -15.72
N ARG A 57 20.71 17.47 -16.79
CA ARG A 57 21.25 18.14 -17.99
C ARG A 57 20.79 19.61 -18.11
N PRO A 58 21.54 20.45 -18.85
CA PRO A 58 21.17 21.85 -19.07
C PRO A 58 19.89 22.11 -19.86
N ASP A 59 19.37 21.10 -20.57
CA ASP A 59 18.07 21.15 -21.25
C ASP A 59 16.90 20.81 -20.30
N ALA A 60 17.16 20.75 -18.99
CA ALA A 60 16.24 20.33 -17.95
C ALA A 60 15.73 18.89 -18.09
N THR A 61 16.47 18.02 -18.79
CA THR A 61 16.23 16.58 -18.76
C THR A 61 17.06 15.91 -17.68
N TYR A 62 16.63 14.72 -17.26
CA TYR A 62 17.37 13.89 -16.32
C TYR A 62 17.36 12.42 -16.75
N SER A 63 18.31 11.65 -16.22
CA SER A 63 18.32 10.20 -16.27
C SER A 63 18.73 9.64 -14.90
N ILE A 64 18.05 8.58 -14.45
CA ILE A 64 18.42 7.77 -13.29
C ILE A 64 18.83 6.40 -13.81
N LEU A 65 20.08 6.04 -13.56
CA LEU A 65 20.62 4.74 -13.89
C LEU A 65 20.86 3.96 -12.61
N ILE A 66 20.59 2.66 -12.67
CA ILE A 66 21.02 1.69 -11.67
C ILE A 66 21.87 0.67 -12.41
N ASP A 67 23.08 0.42 -11.93
CA ASP A 67 23.99 -0.58 -12.52
C ASP A 67 24.32 -0.28 -13.99
N ASN A 68 24.49 1.01 -14.31
CA ASN A 68 24.66 1.55 -15.66
C ASN A 68 23.50 1.28 -16.64
N VAL A 69 22.34 0.84 -16.14
CA VAL A 69 21.10 0.68 -16.93
C VAL A 69 20.14 1.82 -16.61
N GLU A 70 19.67 2.53 -17.64
CA GLU A 70 18.65 3.58 -17.47
C GLU A 70 17.33 2.98 -17.00
N LYS A 71 16.91 3.37 -15.78
CA LYS A 71 15.64 2.94 -15.18
C LYS A 71 14.57 4.01 -15.31
N GLN A 72 14.98 5.28 -15.40
CA GLN A 72 14.08 6.41 -15.56
C GLN A 72 14.76 7.55 -16.32
N SER A 73 13.99 8.23 -17.17
CA SER A 73 14.39 9.49 -17.80
C SER A 73 13.17 10.37 -18.05
N GLY A 74 13.41 11.68 -18.19
CA GLY A 74 12.33 12.62 -18.40
C GLY A 74 12.77 14.08 -18.26
N SER A 75 11.80 14.93 -17.97
CA SER A 75 11.94 16.37 -17.86
C SER A 75 11.69 16.81 -16.41
N VAL A 76 12.53 17.71 -15.91
CA VAL A 76 12.35 18.33 -14.59
C VAL A 76 11.02 19.07 -14.49
N TYR A 77 10.54 19.65 -15.59
CA TYR A 77 9.25 20.36 -15.65
C TYR A 77 8.04 19.46 -15.38
N ASP A 78 8.12 18.21 -15.82
CA ASP A 78 6.99 17.29 -15.79
C ASP A 78 7.03 16.41 -14.54
N ASP A 79 8.23 15.96 -14.17
CA ASP A 79 8.43 14.93 -13.15
C ASP A 79 8.67 15.50 -11.74
N TRP A 80 8.77 16.82 -11.57
CA TRP A 80 8.79 17.51 -10.27
C TRP A 80 7.80 18.70 -10.24
N ASP A 81 7.12 18.90 -9.11
CA ASP A 81 6.20 20.03 -8.90
C ASP A 81 6.93 21.31 -8.44
N ILE A 82 7.94 21.73 -9.20
CA ILE A 82 8.75 22.92 -8.89
C ILE A 82 8.03 24.21 -9.33
N LEU A 83 7.46 24.21 -10.54
CA LEU A 83 6.72 25.33 -11.10
C LEU A 83 5.20 25.07 -11.01
N PRO A 84 4.37 26.11 -10.90
CA PRO A 84 2.93 25.97 -11.03
C PRO A 84 2.53 25.30 -12.35
N ALA A 85 1.34 24.70 -12.41
CA ALA A 85 0.83 24.15 -13.67
C ALA A 85 0.69 25.26 -14.72
N LYS A 86 1.10 24.98 -15.97
CA LYS A 86 0.99 25.92 -17.12
C LYS A 86 -0.45 26.38 -17.36
N LYS A 87 -1.43 25.50 -17.11
CA LYS A 87 -2.85 25.78 -17.26
C LYS A 87 -3.60 25.45 -15.98
N LYS A 88 -4.59 26.27 -15.65
CA LYS A 88 -5.52 26.02 -14.54
C LYS A 88 -6.96 26.07 -15.03
N ARG A 89 -7.88 25.44 -14.29
CA ARG A 89 -9.31 25.55 -14.57
C ARG A 89 -9.74 26.99 -14.37
N ASP A 90 -10.53 27.52 -15.29
CA ASP A 90 -11.06 28.87 -15.19
C ASP A 90 -12.00 28.97 -13.97
N PRO A 91 -11.61 29.73 -12.92
CA PRO A 91 -12.44 29.87 -11.72
C PRO A 91 -13.74 30.63 -11.97
N ASN A 92 -13.82 31.39 -13.08
CA ASN A 92 -15.00 32.20 -13.43
C ASN A 92 -15.92 31.48 -14.43
N ALA A 93 -15.50 30.35 -14.98
CA ALA A 93 -16.34 29.59 -15.89
C ALA A 93 -17.54 29.01 -15.16
N LYS A 94 -18.70 29.14 -15.78
CA LYS A 94 -19.95 28.55 -15.32
C LYS A 94 -20.39 27.47 -16.27
N LYS A 95 -21.04 26.45 -15.73
CA LYS A 95 -21.73 25.43 -16.52
C LYS A 95 -22.78 26.12 -17.40
N PRO A 96 -22.74 25.96 -18.74
CA PRO A 96 -23.79 26.46 -19.61
C PRO A 96 -25.15 25.85 -19.26
N GLU A 97 -26.23 26.63 -19.40
CA GLU A 97 -27.58 26.16 -19.12
C GLU A 97 -28.02 25.02 -20.04
N ASP A 98 -27.49 24.98 -21.27
CA ASP A 98 -27.74 23.92 -22.26
C ASP A 98 -26.87 22.66 -22.06
N TRP A 99 -26.10 22.59 -20.98
CA TRP A 99 -25.20 21.46 -20.70
C TRP A 99 -25.86 20.38 -19.85
N GLU A 100 -26.26 19.30 -20.52
CA GLU A 100 -26.82 18.11 -19.87
C GLU A 100 -25.71 17.19 -19.34
N ASP A 101 -25.52 17.14 -18.03
CA ASP A 101 -24.56 16.26 -17.34
C ASP A 101 -25.21 15.15 -16.52
N GLU A 102 -26.54 15.03 -16.56
CA GLU A 102 -27.27 13.88 -16.07
C GLU A 102 -27.25 12.78 -17.12
N GLU A 103 -26.52 11.70 -16.86
CA GLU A 103 -26.40 10.56 -17.78
C GLU A 103 -27.72 9.80 -17.94
N PHE A 104 -28.55 9.80 -16.88
CA PHE A 104 -29.81 9.08 -16.84
C PHE A 104 -30.96 9.98 -16.40
N LEU A 105 -32.02 10.02 -17.21
CA LEU A 105 -33.26 10.74 -16.91
C LEU A 105 -34.35 9.75 -16.47
N PRO A 106 -35.33 10.17 -15.65
CA PRO A 106 -36.50 9.35 -15.38
C PRO A 106 -37.23 9.01 -16.68
N ASP A 107 -37.66 7.76 -16.82
CA ASP A 107 -38.43 7.29 -17.96
C ASP A 107 -39.86 7.88 -17.89
N PRO A 108 -40.25 8.79 -18.81
CA PRO A 108 -41.57 9.41 -18.78
C PRO A 108 -42.70 8.40 -19.05
N GLU A 109 -42.39 7.27 -19.70
CA GLU A 109 -43.37 6.21 -19.99
C GLU A 109 -43.51 5.23 -18.81
N ASP A 110 -42.54 5.19 -17.90
CA ASP A 110 -42.61 4.39 -16.67
C ASP A 110 -43.40 5.15 -15.61
N LYS A 111 -44.73 5.03 -15.69
CA LYS A 111 -45.66 5.59 -14.71
C LYS A 111 -45.93 4.56 -13.62
N LYS A 112 -46.02 5.03 -12.37
CA LYS A 112 -46.45 4.19 -11.25
C LYS A 112 -47.82 3.59 -11.56
N PRO A 113 -47.98 2.26 -11.48
CA PRO A 113 -49.29 1.63 -11.64
C PRO A 113 -50.29 2.12 -10.59
N GLU A 114 -51.55 2.28 -10.98
CA GLU A 114 -52.64 2.58 -10.07
C GLU A 114 -52.78 1.45 -9.03
N GLY A 115 -52.94 1.81 -7.76
CA GLY A 115 -53.03 0.84 -6.66
C GLY A 115 -51.70 0.26 -6.16
N TYR A 116 -50.54 0.62 -6.73
CA TYR A 116 -49.24 0.06 -6.31
C TYR A 116 -48.89 0.41 -4.85
N ASP A 117 -49.20 1.63 -4.41
CA ASP A 117 -48.95 2.09 -3.04
C ASP A 117 -50.00 1.55 -2.05
N ASP A 118 -51.14 1.05 -2.55
CA ASP A 118 -52.24 0.51 -1.75
C ASP A 118 -52.02 -0.96 -1.37
N ILE A 119 -51.01 -1.62 -1.95
CA ILE A 119 -50.63 -2.99 -1.61
C ILE A 119 -49.96 -2.98 -0.22
N PRO A 120 -50.58 -3.57 0.81
CA PRO A 120 -50.01 -3.55 2.15
C PRO A 120 -48.77 -4.46 2.22
N LYS A 121 -47.82 -4.11 3.08
CA LYS A 121 -46.60 -4.91 3.31
C LYS A 121 -46.90 -6.29 3.89
N GLU A 122 -47.95 -6.36 4.68
CA GLU A 122 -48.40 -7.57 5.37
C GLU A 122 -49.90 -7.76 5.11
N ILE A 123 -50.31 -9.01 4.94
CA ILE A 123 -51.71 -9.44 4.83
C ILE A 123 -51.99 -10.44 5.95
N THR A 124 -53.23 -10.49 6.43
CA THR A 124 -53.65 -11.57 7.33
C THR A 124 -53.58 -12.90 6.59
N GLU A 125 -53.05 -13.93 7.24
CA GLU A 125 -52.94 -15.27 6.68
C GLU A 125 -54.34 -15.79 6.30
N PRO A 126 -54.63 -15.99 5.00
CA PRO A 126 -56.00 -16.21 4.52
C PRO A 126 -56.57 -17.58 4.92
N ASP A 127 -55.70 -18.54 5.18
CA ASP A 127 -56.05 -19.91 5.58
C ASP A 127 -55.90 -20.13 7.10
N ALA A 128 -55.56 -19.08 7.86
CA ALA A 128 -55.50 -19.18 9.31
C ALA A 128 -56.91 -19.36 9.88
N THR A 129 -57.13 -20.49 10.53
CA THR A 129 -58.35 -20.76 11.30
C THR A 129 -58.07 -20.63 12.78
N LYS A 130 -59.04 -20.08 13.52
CA LYS A 130 -59.00 -20.04 14.97
C LYS A 130 -58.76 -21.46 15.53
N PRO A 131 -57.75 -21.67 16.38
CA PRO A 131 -57.50 -22.98 17.00
C PRO A 131 -58.71 -23.46 17.81
N GLU A 132 -58.96 -24.78 17.82
CA GLU A 132 -60.07 -25.38 18.57
C GLU A 132 -59.97 -25.17 20.09
N ASP A 133 -58.76 -24.93 20.61
CA ASP A 133 -58.45 -24.73 22.04
C ASP A 133 -58.37 -23.24 22.43
N TRP A 134 -58.86 -22.31 21.60
CA TRP A 134 -58.83 -20.88 21.88
C TRP A 134 -60.05 -20.41 22.66
N ASP A 135 -59.85 -19.77 23.82
CA ASP A 135 -60.91 -19.22 24.66
C ASP A 135 -61.00 -17.69 24.54
N ASP A 136 -62.11 -17.17 24.00
CA ASP A 136 -62.27 -15.71 23.81
C ASP A 136 -62.43 -14.94 25.14
N GLU A 137 -62.85 -15.59 26.24
CA GLU A 137 -62.98 -14.94 27.57
C GLU A 137 -61.63 -14.81 28.28
N GLU A 138 -60.72 -15.77 28.09
CA GLU A 138 -59.40 -15.81 28.74
C GLU A 138 -58.26 -15.26 27.84
N ASP A 139 -58.26 -15.56 26.54
CA ASP A 139 -57.19 -15.18 25.58
C ASP A 139 -57.52 -13.94 24.74
N GLY A 140 -58.78 -13.50 24.74
CA GLY A 140 -59.29 -12.36 23.95
C GLY A 140 -59.75 -12.72 22.53
N GLU A 141 -60.24 -11.74 21.77
CA GLU A 141 -60.73 -11.95 20.40
C GLU A 141 -59.58 -12.43 19.49
N TRP A 142 -59.70 -13.65 18.96
CA TRP A 142 -58.69 -14.21 18.07
C TRP A 142 -58.51 -13.37 16.81
N THR A 143 -57.27 -13.02 16.49
CA THR A 143 -56.89 -12.35 15.24
C THR A 143 -55.93 -13.22 14.43
N ALA A 144 -56.21 -13.41 13.14
CA ALA A 144 -55.33 -14.16 12.24
C ALA A 144 -53.90 -13.55 12.20
N PRO A 145 -52.83 -14.38 12.19
CA PRO A 145 -51.46 -13.91 12.05
C PRO A 145 -51.27 -13.09 10.77
N THR A 146 -50.43 -12.05 10.81
CA THR A 146 -50.03 -11.32 9.60
C THR A 146 -48.79 -11.96 8.97
N ILE A 147 -48.83 -12.15 7.64
CA ILE A 147 -47.73 -12.66 6.83
C ILE A 147 -47.29 -11.60 5.80
N PRO A 148 -46.03 -11.62 5.36
CA PRO A 148 -45.57 -10.72 4.30
C PRO A 148 -46.39 -10.89 3.02
N ASN A 149 -46.88 -9.80 2.44
CA ASN A 149 -47.66 -9.84 1.21
C ASN A 149 -46.76 -10.15 0.00
N PRO A 150 -46.94 -11.28 -0.71
CA PRO A 150 -46.13 -11.62 -1.88
C PRO A 150 -46.26 -10.62 -3.05
N GLU A 151 -47.36 -9.88 -3.08
CA GLU A 151 -47.64 -8.84 -4.08
C GLU A 151 -46.93 -7.52 -3.77
N TYR A 152 -46.48 -7.29 -2.53
CA TYR A 152 -45.74 -6.08 -2.16
C TYR A 152 -44.33 -6.08 -2.79
N LYS A 153 -44.09 -5.19 -3.74
CA LYS A 153 -42.80 -5.08 -4.48
C LYS A 153 -41.86 -4.00 -3.93
N GLY A 154 -42.11 -3.49 -2.74
CA GLY A 154 -41.34 -2.39 -2.15
C GLY A 154 -41.80 -1.01 -2.63
N PRO A 155 -41.10 0.07 -2.25
CA PRO A 155 -41.37 1.41 -2.78
C PRO A 155 -41.14 1.44 -4.29
N TRP A 156 -42.09 2.02 -5.04
CA TRP A 156 -41.95 2.17 -6.49
C TRP A 156 -40.77 3.09 -6.82
N ILE A 157 -39.89 2.64 -7.71
CA ILE A 157 -38.76 3.42 -8.24
C ILE A 157 -38.96 3.55 -9.74
N GLN A 158 -39.06 4.80 -10.22
CA GLN A 158 -39.15 5.08 -11.65
C GLN A 158 -37.89 4.59 -12.37
N LYS A 159 -38.08 3.84 -13.47
CA LYS A 159 -36.99 3.45 -14.36
C LYS A 159 -36.27 4.70 -14.87
N LYS A 160 -34.97 4.57 -15.12
CA LYS A 160 -34.17 5.63 -15.74
C LYS A 160 -33.73 5.20 -17.14
N ILE A 161 -33.84 6.12 -18.09
CA ILE A 161 -33.37 5.98 -19.47
C ILE A 161 -32.12 6.81 -19.71
N LYS A 162 -31.27 6.40 -20.65
CA LYS A 162 -30.09 7.18 -21.03
C LYS A 162 -30.51 8.52 -21.61
N ASN A 163 -29.93 9.60 -21.11
CA ASN A 163 -30.18 10.94 -21.62
C ASN A 163 -29.51 11.11 -23.00
N PRO A 164 -30.28 11.24 -24.10
CA PRO A 164 -29.72 11.40 -25.44
C PRO A 164 -28.93 12.70 -25.60
N ASN A 165 -29.16 13.69 -24.74
CA ASN A 165 -28.47 14.98 -24.78
C ASN A 165 -27.25 15.03 -23.85
N PHE A 166 -26.89 13.94 -23.15
CA PHE A 166 -25.77 13.92 -22.21
C PHE A 166 -24.45 14.33 -22.88
N LYS A 167 -23.90 15.47 -22.46
CA LYS A 167 -22.63 16.04 -22.93
C LYS A 167 -21.43 15.66 -22.04
N GLY A 168 -21.65 14.79 -21.03
CA GLY A 168 -20.65 14.44 -20.03
C GLY A 168 -20.66 15.38 -18.83
N LYS A 169 -19.99 14.99 -17.74
CA LYS A 169 -19.82 15.85 -16.57
C LYS A 169 -19.10 17.13 -16.96
N TRP A 170 -19.75 18.28 -16.77
CA TRP A 170 -19.16 19.57 -17.12
C TRP A 170 -17.87 19.81 -16.34
N LYS A 171 -16.85 20.32 -17.02
CA LYS A 171 -15.57 20.74 -16.43
C LYS A 171 -15.22 22.11 -16.97
N ALA A 172 -14.88 23.06 -16.10
CA ALA A 172 -14.43 24.38 -16.50
C ALA A 172 -13.28 24.29 -17.53
N PRO A 173 -13.23 25.15 -18.56
CA PRO A 173 -12.13 25.17 -19.52
C PRO A 173 -10.79 25.43 -18.84
N LEU A 174 -9.71 24.93 -19.44
CA LEU A 174 -8.35 25.21 -19.00
C LEU A 174 -7.89 26.53 -19.62
N ILE A 175 -7.53 27.49 -18.77
CA ILE A 175 -6.94 28.78 -19.14
C ILE A 175 -5.46 28.81 -18.73
N ASP A 176 -4.68 29.69 -19.36
CA ASP A 176 -3.29 29.88 -19.00
C ASP A 176 -3.18 30.36 -17.55
N ASN A 177 -2.25 29.79 -16.80
CA ASN A 177 -2.07 30.14 -15.39
C ASN A 177 -1.20 31.40 -15.28
N PRO A 178 -1.72 32.56 -14.83
CA PRO A 178 -0.92 33.78 -14.68
C PRO A 178 0.20 33.66 -13.63
N GLU A 179 0.15 32.64 -12.77
CA GLU A 179 1.22 32.33 -11.81
C GLU A 179 2.36 31.52 -12.42
N TYR A 180 2.15 30.90 -13.59
CA TYR A 180 3.22 30.21 -14.30
C TYR A 180 4.22 31.24 -14.83
N LYS A 181 5.47 31.08 -14.38
CA LYS A 181 6.63 31.76 -14.94
C LYS A 181 7.66 30.71 -15.27
N ASP A 182 8.13 30.73 -16.52
CA ASP A 182 9.14 29.80 -16.98
C ASP A 182 10.47 30.05 -16.26
N ASP A 183 11.19 28.98 -15.94
CA ASP A 183 12.51 29.02 -15.33
C ASP A 183 13.50 28.23 -16.20
N PRO A 184 14.25 28.90 -17.10
CA PRO A 184 15.22 28.22 -17.97
C PRO A 184 16.40 27.61 -17.19
N TYR A 185 16.55 27.93 -15.90
CA TYR A 185 17.61 27.42 -15.02
C TYR A 185 17.06 26.47 -13.95
N ILE A 186 15.89 25.86 -14.20
CA ILE A 186 15.25 24.91 -13.27
C ILE A 186 16.17 23.73 -12.88
N TYR A 187 17.10 23.35 -13.75
CA TYR A 187 18.10 22.31 -13.50
C TYR A 187 19.32 22.79 -12.68
N ALA A 188 19.58 24.10 -12.64
CA ALA A 188 20.81 24.65 -12.09
C ALA A 188 20.71 24.82 -10.57
N PHE A 189 21.77 24.48 -9.84
CA PHE A 189 21.86 24.66 -8.40
C PHE A 189 23.05 25.55 -8.06
N ASP A 190 22.83 26.48 -7.14
CA ASP A 190 23.90 27.36 -6.68
C ASP A 190 24.86 26.60 -5.77
N SER A 191 26.15 26.64 -6.12
CA SER A 191 27.28 26.30 -5.26
C SER A 191 27.15 24.98 -4.47
N LEU A 192 27.19 23.84 -5.16
CA LEU A 192 27.31 22.52 -4.54
C LEU A 192 28.75 22.32 -4.02
N LYS A 193 28.94 22.36 -2.69
CA LYS A 193 30.29 22.29 -2.06
C LYS A 193 30.55 21.06 -1.22
N HIS A 194 29.48 20.43 -0.72
CA HIS A 194 29.58 19.36 0.26
C HIS A 194 28.75 18.17 -0.20
N ILE A 195 29.22 16.98 0.16
CA ILE A 195 28.46 15.74 0.09
C ILE A 195 28.16 15.34 1.52
N GLY A 196 26.89 15.09 1.83
CA GLY A 196 26.44 14.62 3.13
C GLY A 196 25.79 13.25 2.99
N ILE A 197 26.10 12.35 3.92
CA ILE A 197 25.39 11.08 4.09
C ILE A 197 24.69 11.19 5.45
N GLU A 198 23.41 11.53 5.42
CA GLU A 198 22.53 11.65 6.58
C GLU A 198 21.37 10.66 6.41
N LEU A 199 21.36 9.61 7.23
CA LEU A 199 20.38 8.54 7.13
C LEU A 199 20.14 7.86 8.48
N TRP A 200 19.02 7.13 8.54
CA TRP A 200 18.65 6.28 9.68
C TRP A 200 18.68 4.82 9.24
N GLN A 201 19.27 3.94 10.06
CA GLN A 201 19.25 2.49 9.84
C GLN A 201 18.78 1.77 11.10
N VAL A 202 17.92 0.77 10.91
CA VAL A 202 17.58 -0.19 11.98
C VAL A 202 18.66 -1.28 12.05
N LYS A 203 18.94 -1.94 10.91
CA LYS A 203 20.04 -2.90 10.76
C LYS A 203 21.19 -2.22 10.04
N SER A 204 22.33 -2.09 10.72
CA SER A 204 23.57 -1.56 10.12
C SER A 204 24.21 -2.58 9.17
N GLY A 205 25.16 -2.12 8.36
CA GLY A 205 25.97 -2.97 7.47
C GLY A 205 26.09 -2.45 6.05
N THR A 206 25.39 -1.35 5.71
CA THR A 206 25.53 -0.70 4.41
C THR A 206 26.91 -0.08 4.26
N LEU A 207 27.53 -0.33 3.12
CA LEU A 207 28.80 0.26 2.71
C LEU A 207 28.55 1.27 1.60
N PHE A 208 29.22 2.41 1.66
CA PHE A 208 29.24 3.42 0.60
C PHE A 208 30.66 3.55 0.10
N ASP A 209 30.85 3.47 -1.22
CA ASP A 209 32.14 3.69 -1.87
C ASP A 209 31.91 4.37 -3.23
N ASN A 210 33.00 4.85 -3.84
CA ASN A 210 33.06 5.33 -5.22
C ASN A 210 32.12 6.51 -5.53
N ILE A 211 31.97 7.43 -4.57
CA ILE A 211 31.19 8.66 -4.75
C ILE A 211 31.90 9.57 -5.78
N LEU A 212 31.26 9.77 -6.92
CA LEU A 212 31.75 10.61 -8.02
C LEU A 212 30.76 11.73 -8.34
N ILE A 213 31.27 12.96 -8.46
CA ILE A 213 30.56 14.10 -9.05
C ILE A 213 31.36 14.54 -10.28
N THR A 214 30.73 14.55 -11.44
CA THR A 214 31.33 14.91 -12.72
C THR A 214 30.29 15.56 -13.63
N ASP A 215 30.74 16.30 -14.64
CA ASP A 215 29.94 16.88 -15.71
C ASP A 215 29.95 16.06 -17.02
N ASP A 216 30.68 14.93 -17.02
CA ASP A 216 30.79 14.01 -18.15
C ASP A 216 30.09 12.67 -17.86
N PRO A 217 28.91 12.41 -18.46
CA PRO A 217 28.19 11.15 -18.34
C PRO A 217 28.96 9.93 -18.83
N GLU A 218 29.78 10.06 -19.87
CA GLU A 218 30.55 8.94 -20.42
C GLU A 218 31.70 8.58 -19.47
N TYR A 219 32.34 9.60 -18.85
CA TYR A 219 33.31 9.37 -17.79
C TYR A 219 32.67 8.67 -16.57
N ALA A 220 31.47 9.12 -16.14
CA ALA A 220 30.76 8.49 -15.03
C ALA A 220 30.44 7.01 -15.31
N LYS A 221 29.95 6.71 -16.52
CA LYS A 221 29.66 5.35 -16.97
C LYS A 221 30.93 4.47 -16.93
N LYS A 222 32.02 4.98 -17.51
CA LYS A 222 33.32 4.29 -17.53
C LYS A 222 33.86 4.05 -16.12
N PHE A 223 33.76 5.04 -15.23
CA PHE A 223 34.18 4.92 -13.84
C PHE A 223 33.39 3.81 -13.11
N ALA A 224 32.07 3.73 -13.31
CA ALA A 224 31.24 2.65 -12.77
C ALA A 224 31.60 1.27 -13.34
N GLU A 225 31.93 1.18 -14.64
CA GLU A 225 32.42 -0.07 -15.25
C GLU A 225 33.79 -0.48 -14.70
N GLU A 226 34.68 0.49 -14.47
CA GLU A 226 36.04 0.26 -14.00
C GLU A 226 36.16 -0.03 -12.50
N THR A 227 35.14 0.30 -11.72
CA THR A 227 35.04 0.05 -10.26
C THR A 227 34.10 -1.12 -9.99
N TRP A 228 32.81 -0.85 -9.78
CA TRP A 228 31.77 -1.86 -9.53
C TRP A 228 31.71 -2.92 -10.64
N GLY A 229 31.73 -2.50 -11.91
CA GLY A 229 31.54 -3.41 -13.05
C GLY A 229 32.61 -4.50 -13.15
N LYS A 230 33.85 -4.23 -12.71
CA LYS A 230 34.94 -5.22 -12.65
C LYS A 230 34.78 -6.22 -11.52
N HIS A 231 34.07 -5.86 -10.45
CA HIS A 231 34.01 -6.63 -9.22
C HIS A 231 32.68 -7.38 -9.02
N LYS A 232 31.57 -6.92 -9.62
CA LYS A 232 30.23 -7.46 -9.39
C LYS A 232 30.10 -8.98 -9.59
N ASP A 233 30.76 -9.55 -10.60
CA ASP A 233 30.63 -10.98 -10.89
C ASP A 233 31.42 -11.82 -9.89
N ALA A 234 32.59 -11.34 -9.47
CA ALA A 234 33.42 -11.97 -8.45
C ALA A 234 32.78 -11.84 -7.05
N GLU A 235 32.22 -10.67 -6.74
CA GLU A 235 31.42 -10.44 -5.54
C GLU A 235 30.24 -11.40 -5.48
N LYS A 236 29.46 -11.49 -6.57
CA LYS A 236 28.32 -12.40 -6.64
C LYS A 236 28.73 -13.85 -6.45
N ALA A 237 29.79 -14.31 -7.10
CA ALA A 237 30.28 -15.68 -6.93
C ALA A 237 30.70 -15.97 -5.49
N ALA A 238 31.41 -15.04 -4.85
CA ALA A 238 31.81 -15.17 -3.45
C ALA A 238 30.61 -15.16 -2.49
N PHE A 239 29.61 -14.31 -2.76
CA PHE A 239 28.37 -14.25 -2.01
C PHE A 239 27.58 -15.56 -2.11
N ASP A 240 27.37 -16.06 -3.33
CA ASP A 240 26.63 -17.31 -3.57
C ASP A 240 27.34 -18.51 -2.90
N GLU A 241 28.69 -18.55 -2.90
CA GLU A 241 29.47 -19.58 -2.20
C GLU A 241 29.31 -19.47 -0.67
N ALA A 242 29.40 -18.26 -0.11
CA ALA A 242 29.25 -18.02 1.32
C ALA A 242 27.84 -18.36 1.81
N GLU A 243 26.81 -17.99 1.05
CA GLU A 243 25.42 -18.28 1.39
C GLU A 243 25.14 -19.77 1.34
N LYS A 244 25.67 -20.48 0.33
CA LYS A 244 25.59 -21.94 0.27
C LYS A 244 26.23 -22.59 1.50
N ARG A 245 27.43 -22.13 1.89
CA ARG A 245 28.13 -22.65 3.08
C ARG A 245 27.32 -22.41 4.35
N ARG A 246 26.73 -21.21 4.51
CA ARG A 246 25.87 -20.88 5.66
C ARG A 246 24.66 -21.81 5.74
N LEU A 247 23.98 -22.05 4.61
CA LEU A 247 22.83 -22.94 4.56
C LEU A 247 23.21 -24.40 4.86
N GLU A 248 24.37 -24.86 4.39
CA GLU A 248 24.88 -26.20 4.71
C GLU A 248 25.19 -26.34 6.21
N GLU A 249 25.85 -25.35 6.83
CA GLU A 249 26.14 -25.30 8.27
C GLU A 249 24.86 -25.23 9.11
N GLU A 250 23.89 -24.37 8.76
CA GLU A 250 22.58 -24.28 9.42
C GLU A 250 21.82 -25.62 9.33
N SER A 251 21.85 -26.29 8.17
CA SER A 251 21.21 -27.59 7.99
C SER A 251 21.90 -28.73 8.76
N ALA A 252 23.22 -28.64 8.94
CA ALA A 252 23.97 -29.61 9.73
C ALA A 252 23.68 -29.42 11.23
N ASN A 253 23.60 -28.17 11.69
CA ASN A 253 23.31 -27.85 13.09
C ASN A 253 21.85 -28.19 13.48
N ALA A 254 20.90 -27.96 12.58
CA ALA A 254 19.50 -28.38 12.78
C ALA A 254 19.37 -29.91 12.88
N LYS A 255 20.18 -30.67 12.12
CA LYS A 255 20.18 -32.15 12.19
C LYS A 255 20.86 -32.70 13.43
N THR A 256 21.77 -31.95 14.06
CA THR A 256 22.34 -32.35 15.36
C THR A 256 21.37 -32.05 16.49
N GLU A 257 20.64 -30.93 16.45
CA GLU A 257 19.63 -30.60 17.46
C GLU A 257 18.43 -31.57 17.46
N ASP A 258 18.00 -32.10 16.30
CA ASP A 258 16.95 -33.14 16.20
C ASP A 258 17.42 -34.54 16.66
N ASN A 259 18.72 -34.78 16.78
CA ASN A 259 19.28 -36.10 17.14
C ASN A 259 19.61 -36.22 18.63
N ASP A 260 19.66 -35.09 19.35
CA ASP A 260 19.91 -35.05 20.80
C ASP A 260 18.60 -35.26 21.62
N ASP A 261 17.41 -35.18 20.99
CA ASP A 261 16.11 -35.48 21.62
C ASP A 261 15.73 -36.99 21.56
N ALA A 262 16.58 -37.83 20.96
CA ALA A 262 16.36 -39.28 20.83
C ALA A 262 17.31 -40.13 21.71
N ALA A 263 18.01 -39.51 22.67
CA ALA A 263 18.96 -40.18 23.54
C ALA A 263 18.64 -39.99 25.03
N ASP A 264 17.39 -40.20 25.45
CA ASP A 264 17.08 -40.46 26.87
C ASP A 264 15.88 -41.41 27.05
N GLU A 265 15.97 -42.62 26.49
CA GLU A 265 15.15 -43.76 26.93
C GLU A 265 15.95 -45.07 26.81
N ASP A 266 16.84 -45.36 27.78
CA ASP A 266 17.03 -46.73 28.31
C ASP A 266 17.97 -46.72 29.52
N GLU A 267 17.43 -46.80 30.76
CA GLU A 267 17.98 -47.68 31.80
C GLU A 267 16.90 -48.00 32.84
N GLY A 268 16.27 -49.17 32.69
CA GLY A 268 15.38 -49.76 33.68
C GLY A 268 16.05 -50.80 34.59
N LYS A 269 16.08 -50.47 35.90
CA LYS A 269 16.04 -51.34 37.12
C LYS A 269 17.34 -51.97 37.67
N ALA A 270 17.70 -51.60 38.91
CA ALA A 270 17.50 -52.44 40.12
C ALA A 270 17.77 -51.73 41.47
N ALA A 271 16.75 -51.80 42.36
CA ALA A 271 16.76 -51.95 43.82
C ALA A 271 17.47 -50.94 44.77
N GLY A 272 16.68 -50.44 45.75
CA GLY A 272 17.20 -50.03 47.07
C GLY A 272 16.39 -48.92 47.75
N ALA A 273 15.57 -49.28 48.73
CA ALA A 273 14.77 -48.38 49.54
C ALA A 273 15.61 -47.45 50.43
N SER A 274 15.10 -46.24 50.72
CA SER A 274 15.05 -45.66 52.09
C SER A 274 14.34 -44.30 52.13
N ASP A 275 13.48 -44.17 53.14
CA ASP A 275 13.16 -43.00 53.99
C ASP A 275 12.58 -41.73 53.35
N GLU A 276 11.31 -41.42 53.59
CA GLU A 276 10.69 -40.80 54.79
C GLU A 276 10.83 -39.25 54.85
N GLU A 277 9.64 -38.63 54.78
CA GLU A 277 9.18 -37.41 55.46
C GLU A 277 9.89 -36.04 55.29
N ASN A 278 9.20 -35.08 54.68
CA ASN A 278 8.39 -34.02 55.33
C ASN A 278 8.10 -32.87 54.32
N LYS A 279 6.82 -32.48 54.12
CA LYS A 279 6.14 -31.26 54.64
C LYS A 279 6.83 -29.95 54.21
N ASP A 280 6.20 -28.92 53.64
CA ASP A 280 4.85 -28.32 53.76
C ASP A 280 4.61 -27.55 52.45
N ALA A 281 3.44 -27.59 51.80
CA ALA A 281 2.16 -26.96 52.14
C ALA A 281 2.07 -25.43 51.91
N SER A 282 0.92 -25.05 51.34
CA SER A 282 0.36 -23.73 51.05
C SER A 282 0.82 -23.09 49.73
N GLY A 283 -0.09 -22.67 48.85
CA GLY A 283 -1.55 -22.67 48.92
C GLY A 283 -2.07 -21.95 47.69
N ASP A 284 -3.05 -22.58 47.04
CA ASP A 284 -3.89 -22.01 46.00
C ASP A 284 -4.46 -20.65 46.40
N GLU A 285 -4.64 -19.76 45.43
CA GLU A 285 -6.00 -19.33 45.14
C GLU A 285 -6.19 -19.11 43.64
N GLU A 286 -7.28 -19.70 43.18
CA GLU A 286 -7.64 -20.04 41.82
C GLU A 286 -8.78 -19.10 41.33
N ILE A 287 -9.13 -19.24 40.04
CA ILE A 287 -10.45 -18.95 39.42
C ILE A 287 -10.59 -17.53 38.82
N SER A 288 -11.03 -17.33 37.57
CA SER A 288 -11.81 -18.11 36.59
C SER A 288 -11.42 -17.64 35.17
N LYS A 289 -11.26 -18.52 34.17
CA LYS A 289 -12.32 -19.07 33.27
C LYS A 289 -13.18 -17.96 32.65
N ASP A 290 -13.40 -17.87 31.35
CA ASP A 290 -13.58 -18.91 30.34
C ASP A 290 -13.39 -18.20 28.97
N ALA A 291 -12.70 -18.83 28.01
CA ALA A 291 -13.29 -19.62 26.91
C ALA A 291 -14.10 -18.75 25.94
N SER A 292 -14.05 -18.90 24.64
CA SER A 292 -13.38 -19.73 23.66
C SER A 292 -13.86 -19.11 22.32
N SER A 293 -13.49 -19.47 21.11
CA SER A 293 -12.58 -20.42 20.51
C SER A 293 -12.69 -20.13 19.01
N SER A 294 -11.55 -20.34 18.33
CA SER A 294 -11.44 -21.12 17.09
C SER A 294 -12.21 -20.60 15.86
N SER A 295 -11.47 -20.18 14.82
CA SER A 295 -11.00 -21.06 13.73
C SER A 295 -12.03 -21.12 12.60
N ASP A 296 -11.73 -21.21 11.32
CA ASP A 296 -10.51 -21.28 10.54
C ASP A 296 -11.03 -21.19 9.09
N LYS A 297 -10.20 -20.62 8.20
CA LYS A 297 -9.96 -21.01 6.80
C LYS A 297 -11.09 -21.16 5.75
N LYS A 298 -10.72 -20.62 4.58
CA LYS A 298 -10.84 -21.17 3.21
C LYS A 298 -12.24 -21.11 2.57
N ASP A 299 -12.44 -20.95 1.27
CA ASP A 299 -11.61 -21.09 0.06
C ASP A 299 -12.19 -20.19 -1.06
N GLU A 300 -11.43 -20.13 -2.16
CA GLU A 300 -11.73 -19.69 -3.53
C GLU A 300 -13.21 -19.66 -3.99
N LEU A 301 -13.54 -18.58 -4.70
CA LEU A 301 -14.07 -18.57 -6.08
C LEU A 301 -14.00 -17.16 -6.69
#